data_AF-K1X3G6-F1
#
_entry.id   AF-K1X3G6-F1
#
_cell.length_a   1.000
_cell.length_b   1.000
_cell.length_c   1.000
_cell.angle_alpha   90.00
_cell.angle_beta   90.00
_cell.angle_gamma   90.00
#
_symmetry.space_group_name_H-M   'P 1'
#
loop_
_entity.id
_entity.type
_entity.pdbx_description
1 polymer ?
#
loop_
_entity_poly.entity_id
_entity_poly.type
_entity_poly.pdbx_seq_one_letter_code
_entity_poly.pdbx_strand_id
1 'polypeptide(L)'
;MPLPSVSQLQEDWKQMYQRTLPSAAKAKAPSQPKWPVQLDHCFARIILDHVVGGVGTPWTAKIKSPAYKNMSREQLVRSIDLGRQILEGEADLAALDGESLRARGKKQKAGRRGDVLAGAGVKITDGSTAGKRKLGDLGESMSCSSDNDAKRIKVLGTAARSSAELKDAHETVLHTATLTDMDTEKREDLVPYLEKIALSQKTEFQKRVLTTLCQVPRGSYTTYGAMAKHLSSSARAVGNALRNNPFAPAVPCHRVLASGGGLGGFHGSWGRQGAEGLHDDKKRKLLRDEGVRFDGTGKVVGAPWQGFNSASS
;
A
#
# COMPACT_ATOMS: atom_id res chain seq x y z
N MET A 1 1.11 37.91 25.96
CA MET A 1 0.28 36.77 25.48
C MET A 1 0.51 35.60 26.43
N PRO A 2 -0.53 35.00 27.03
CA PRO A 2 -0.37 33.82 27.89
C PRO A 2 0.13 32.63 27.06
N LEU A 3 0.97 31.78 27.66
CA LEU A 3 1.47 30.57 27.00
C LEU A 3 0.32 29.61 26.67
N PRO A 4 0.29 28.98 25.49
CA PRO A 4 -0.79 28.09 25.08
C PRO A 4 -0.91 26.92 26.06
N SER A 5 -2.12 26.43 26.32
CA SER A 5 -2.31 25.26 27.19
C SER A 5 -1.77 23.98 26.51
N VAL A 6 -1.47 22.93 27.29
CA VAL A 6 -1.05 21.63 26.71
C VAL A 6 -2.15 21.07 25.78
N SER A 7 -3.42 21.24 26.16
CA SER A 7 -4.55 20.82 25.32
C SER A 7 -4.58 21.57 23.99
N GLN A 8 -4.30 22.88 24.00
CA GLN A 8 -4.20 23.67 22.77
C GLN A 8 -3.07 23.17 21.88
N LEU A 9 -1.88 22.97 22.45
CA LEU A 9 -0.72 22.44 21.72
C LEU A 9 -0.97 21.04 21.14
N GLN A 10 -1.71 20.18 21.84
CA GLN A 10 -2.10 18.88 21.32
C GLN A 10 -3.02 19.00 20.10
N GLU A 11 -3.94 19.97 20.10
CA GLU A 11 -4.84 20.21 18.99
C GLU A 11 -4.13 20.87 17.81
N ASP A 12 -3.28 21.86 18.07
CA ASP A 12 -2.44 22.50 17.06
C ASP A 12 -1.52 21.47 16.37
N TRP A 13 -0.95 20.55 17.15
CA TRP A 13 -0.16 19.45 16.60
C TRP A 13 -1.00 18.53 15.70
N LYS A 14 -2.21 18.12 16.12
CA LYS A 14 -3.11 17.33 15.27
C LYS A 14 -3.44 18.06 13.98
N GLN A 15 -3.80 19.33 14.07
CA GLN A 15 -4.10 20.16 12.92
C GLN A 15 -2.91 20.21 11.94
N MET A 16 -1.70 20.38 12.45
CA MET A 16 -0.46 20.43 11.66
C MET A 16 -0.25 19.16 10.82
N TYR A 17 -0.26 17.97 11.44
CA TYR A 17 0.04 16.73 10.71
C TYR A 17 -1.16 16.13 9.97
N GLN A 18 -2.40 16.38 10.42
CA GLN A 18 -3.61 15.82 9.78
C GLN A 18 -4.13 16.66 8.62
N ARG A 19 -3.92 17.98 8.65
CA ARG A 19 -4.49 18.90 7.66
C ARG A 19 -3.46 19.77 6.98
N THR A 20 -2.65 20.52 7.73
CA THR A 20 -1.79 21.57 7.16
C THR A 20 -0.72 21.01 6.22
N LEU A 21 0.13 20.09 6.71
CA LEU A 21 1.19 19.50 5.90
C LEU A 21 0.66 18.65 4.72
N PRO A 22 -0.36 17.78 4.90
CA PRO A 22 -0.96 17.07 3.77
C PRO A 22 -1.55 17.98 2.71
N SER A 23 -2.17 19.10 3.10
CA SER A 23 -2.73 20.07 2.16
C SER A 23 -1.63 20.76 1.34
N ALA A 24 -0.54 21.18 1.98
CA ALA A 24 0.63 21.75 1.30
C ALA A 24 1.26 20.74 0.33
N ALA A 25 1.40 19.48 0.73
CA ALA A 25 1.92 18.41 -0.12
C ALA A 25 1.03 18.12 -1.33
N LYS A 26 -0.30 18.13 -1.15
CA LYS A 26 -1.28 17.95 -2.23
C LYS A 26 -1.23 19.12 -3.22
N ALA A 27 -1.08 20.34 -2.71
CA ALA A 27 -0.93 21.55 -3.52
C ALA A 27 0.45 21.68 -4.17
N LYS A 28 1.41 20.82 -3.83
CA LYS A 28 2.82 20.92 -4.25
C LYS A 28 3.39 22.31 -3.93
N ALA A 29 3.21 22.74 -2.67
CA ALA A 29 3.69 24.04 -2.23
C ALA A 29 5.20 24.21 -2.54
N PRO A 30 5.62 25.39 -3.02
CA PRO A 30 6.97 25.62 -3.51
C PRO A 30 8.04 25.63 -2.40
N SER A 31 7.63 25.63 -1.14
CA SER A 31 8.52 25.53 0.02
C SER A 31 9.33 24.24 0.07
N GLN A 32 8.92 23.21 -0.67
CA GLN A 32 9.71 22.00 -0.82
C GLN A 32 9.90 21.71 -2.32
N PRO A 33 11.14 21.45 -2.79
CA PRO A 33 11.38 21.07 -4.18
C PRO A 33 10.72 19.73 -4.52
N LYS A 34 10.55 18.87 -3.51
CA LYS A 34 9.85 17.60 -3.61
C LYS A 34 9.18 17.25 -2.29
N TRP A 35 7.93 16.80 -2.37
CA TRP A 35 7.19 16.26 -1.22
C TRP A 35 7.31 14.72 -1.22
N PRO A 36 8.21 14.10 -0.42
CA PRO A 36 8.44 12.66 -0.43
C PRO A 36 7.27 11.86 0.17
N VAL A 37 6.41 12.52 0.95
CA VAL A 37 5.25 11.91 1.62
C VAL A 37 4.00 12.76 1.41
N GLN A 38 2.83 12.11 1.45
CA GLN A 38 1.53 12.77 1.28
C GLN A 38 0.50 12.39 2.35
N LEU A 39 0.78 11.37 3.17
CA LEU A 39 -0.15 10.88 4.18
C LEU A 39 0.14 11.52 5.54
N ASP A 40 -0.92 11.83 6.27
CA ASP A 40 -0.92 12.45 7.60
C ASP A 40 0.07 11.81 8.60
N HIS A 41 -0.01 10.50 8.76
CA HIS A 41 0.82 9.74 9.69
C HIS A 41 2.29 9.66 9.25
N CYS A 42 2.59 9.87 7.96
CA CYS A 42 3.97 9.96 7.48
C CYS A 42 4.63 11.25 7.99
N PHE A 43 3.94 12.39 7.89
CA PHE A 43 4.43 13.67 8.43
C PHE A 43 4.65 13.60 9.93
N ALA A 44 3.64 13.13 10.66
CA ALA A 44 3.75 12.96 12.11
C ALA A 44 4.97 12.11 12.47
N ARG A 45 5.19 11.01 11.74
CA ARG A 45 6.29 10.10 12.02
C ARG A 45 7.67 10.71 11.75
N ILE A 46 7.85 11.44 10.66
CA ILE A 46 9.11 12.10 10.31
C ILE A 46 9.49 13.14 11.37
N ILE A 47 8.53 14.00 11.75
CA ILE A 47 8.71 15.04 12.75
C ILE A 47 8.99 14.42 14.12
N LEU A 48 8.22 13.41 14.52
CA LEU A 48 8.41 12.75 15.82
C LEU A 48 9.76 12.05 15.91
N ASP A 49 10.23 11.38 14.85
CA ASP A 49 11.56 10.75 14.86
C ASP A 49 12.67 11.79 15.08
N HIS A 50 12.52 13.02 14.57
CA HIS A 50 13.48 14.11 14.82
C HIS A 50 13.35 14.72 16.22
N VAL A 51 12.13 15.06 16.63
CA VAL A 51 11.90 15.83 17.86
C VAL A 51 11.99 14.96 19.11
N VAL A 52 11.52 13.71 19.01
CA VAL A 52 11.39 12.80 20.15
C VAL A 52 12.38 11.65 20.06
N GLY A 53 12.60 11.09 18.87
CA GLY A 53 13.47 9.94 18.65
C GLY A 53 14.94 10.23 18.96
N GLY A 54 15.46 11.35 18.46
CA GLY A 54 16.88 11.69 18.52
C GLY A 54 17.70 10.98 17.44
N VAL A 55 19.02 11.19 17.43
CA VAL A 55 19.90 10.68 16.36
C VAL A 55 19.83 9.15 16.30
N GLY A 56 19.38 8.64 15.14
CA GLY A 56 19.35 7.21 14.86
C GLY A 56 18.32 6.37 15.64
N THR A 57 17.46 6.99 16.45
CA THR A 57 16.48 6.27 17.29
C THR A 57 15.06 6.69 16.91
N PRO A 58 14.10 5.76 16.72
CA PRO A 58 12.73 6.14 16.39
C PRO A 58 11.98 6.62 17.63
N TRP A 59 11.00 7.51 17.44
CA TRP A 59 10.23 8.08 18.57
C TRP A 59 9.51 7.02 19.41
N THR A 60 9.14 5.89 18.79
CA THR A 60 8.44 4.78 19.45
C THR A 60 9.26 4.10 20.55
N ALA A 61 10.58 4.32 20.59
CA ALA A 61 11.44 3.83 21.65
C ALA A 61 11.47 4.78 22.87
N LYS A 62 10.97 6.02 22.74
CA LYS A 62 11.09 7.08 23.73
C LYS A 62 9.77 7.42 24.42
N ILE A 63 8.65 7.36 23.71
CA ILE A 63 7.32 7.65 24.27
C ILE A 63 6.28 6.61 23.85
N LYS A 64 5.25 6.43 24.68
CA LYS A 64 4.13 5.52 24.40
C LYS A 64 3.20 6.10 23.31
N SER A 65 2.53 5.21 22.59
CA SER A 65 1.43 5.61 21.71
C SER A 65 0.14 5.87 22.52
N PRO A 66 -0.74 6.80 22.09
CA PRO A 66 -0.58 7.74 20.98
C PRO A 66 0.35 8.90 21.36
N ALA A 67 1.25 9.28 20.44
CA ALA A 67 2.32 10.26 20.70
C ALA A 67 1.80 11.59 21.26
N TYR A 68 0.74 12.17 20.66
CA TYR A 68 0.22 13.48 21.07
C TYR A 68 -0.23 13.55 22.55
N LYS A 69 -0.66 12.43 23.15
CA LYS A 69 -1.03 12.37 24.57
C LYS A 69 0.17 12.21 25.51
N ASN A 70 1.27 11.68 24.99
CA ASN A 70 2.43 11.26 25.79
C ASN A 70 3.67 12.16 25.55
N MET A 71 3.52 13.22 24.76
CA MET A 71 4.57 14.22 24.54
C MET A 71 4.54 15.29 25.63
N SER A 72 5.73 15.78 26.01
CA SER A 72 5.85 16.97 26.85
C SER A 72 5.40 18.23 26.10
N ARG A 73 5.16 19.32 26.83
CA ARG A 73 4.86 20.64 26.26
C ARG A 73 5.94 21.06 25.27
N GLU A 74 7.21 20.88 25.64
CA GLU A 74 8.38 21.25 24.82
C GLU A 74 8.48 20.38 23.56
N GLN A 75 8.09 19.11 23.64
CA GLN A 75 8.03 18.23 22.46
C GLN A 75 6.90 18.61 21.51
N LEU A 76 5.73 18.99 22.05
CA LEU A 76 4.61 19.49 21.24
C LEU A 76 4.99 20.79 20.51
N VAL A 77 5.55 21.76 21.23
CA VAL A 77 6.02 23.04 20.65
C VAL A 77 7.03 22.79 19.54
N ARG A 78 8.10 22.02 19.82
CA ARG A 78 9.12 21.70 18.81
C ARG A 78 8.57 20.94 17.60
N SER A 79 7.56 20.08 17.79
CA SER A 79 6.92 19.36 16.69
C SER A 79 6.10 20.29 15.78
N ILE A 80 5.39 21.24 16.37
CA ILE A 80 4.64 22.27 15.63
C ILE A 80 5.63 23.19 14.91
N ASP A 81 6.69 23.64 15.58
CA ASP A 81 7.69 24.54 15.01
C ASP A 81 8.43 23.88 13.83
N LEU A 82 8.86 22.63 13.96
CA LEU A 82 9.44 21.89 12.83
C LEU A 82 8.43 21.73 11.68
N GLY A 83 7.15 21.56 11.98
CA GLY A 83 6.08 21.58 10.98
C GLY A 83 5.99 22.91 10.23
N ARG A 84 6.15 24.06 10.91
CA ARG A 84 6.19 25.38 10.28
C ARG A 84 7.44 25.57 9.43
N GLN A 85 8.62 25.18 9.93
CA GLN A 85 9.87 25.23 9.17
C GLN A 85 9.78 24.43 7.86
N ILE A 86 9.11 23.28 7.85
CA ILE A 86 8.84 22.52 6.62
C ILE A 86 7.94 23.31 5.66
N LEU A 87 6.90 23.98 6.16
CA LEU A 87 5.98 24.77 5.34
C LEU A 87 6.63 26.02 4.76
N GLU A 88 7.58 26.62 5.48
CA GLU A 88 8.34 27.82 5.09
C GLU A 88 9.54 27.48 4.21
N GLY A 89 9.95 26.20 4.17
CA GLY A 89 11.11 25.73 3.39
C GLY A 89 12.45 25.88 4.12
N GLU A 90 12.42 26.21 5.42
CA GLU A 90 13.60 26.29 6.28
C GLU A 90 14.14 24.89 6.64
N ALA A 91 13.26 23.88 6.67
CA ALA A 91 13.63 22.50 6.89
C ALA A 91 13.38 21.64 5.63
N ASP A 92 14.40 20.92 5.17
CA ASP A 92 14.29 20.01 4.03
C ASP A 92 13.57 18.70 4.43
N LEU A 93 12.32 18.56 3.99
CA LEU A 93 11.50 17.38 4.28
C LEU A 93 12.10 16.08 3.71
N ALA A 94 12.81 16.14 2.59
CA ALA A 94 13.44 14.95 1.99
C ALA A 94 14.64 14.47 2.81
N ALA A 95 15.43 15.41 3.35
CA ALA A 95 16.49 15.08 4.30
C ALA A 95 15.91 14.45 5.57
N LEU A 96 14.88 15.08 6.16
CA LEU A 96 14.20 14.57 7.36
C LEU A 96 13.60 13.16 7.13
N ASP A 97 12.96 12.90 5.99
CA ASP A 97 12.45 11.55 5.68
C ASP A 97 13.59 10.52 5.60
N GLY A 98 14.72 10.90 4.98
CA GLY A 98 15.92 10.06 4.93
C GLY A 98 16.44 9.67 6.33
N GLU A 99 16.53 10.63 7.25
CA GLU A 99 16.97 10.36 8.62
C GLU A 99 15.98 9.48 9.38
N SER A 100 14.70 9.79 9.24
CA SER A 100 13.60 9.03 9.83
C SER A 100 13.57 7.57 9.33
N LEU A 101 13.90 7.32 8.06
CA LEU A 101 14.05 5.96 7.51
C LEU A 101 15.27 5.23 8.09
N ARG A 102 16.43 5.90 8.18
CA ARG A 102 17.66 5.33 8.76
C ARG A 102 17.46 4.94 10.23
N ALA A 103 16.82 5.79 11.02
CA ALA A 103 16.51 5.51 12.44
C ALA A 103 15.65 4.25 12.64
N ARG A 104 14.97 3.76 11.59
CA ARG A 104 14.12 2.57 11.62
C ARG A 104 14.74 1.36 10.93
N GLY A 105 16.01 1.44 10.54
CA GLY A 105 16.70 0.38 9.80
C GLY A 105 16.20 0.17 8.37
N LYS A 106 15.53 1.16 7.76
CA LYS A 106 15.08 1.07 6.35
C LYS A 106 16.04 1.82 5.44
N LYS A 107 16.63 1.13 4.45
CA LYS A 107 17.34 1.79 3.34
C LYS A 107 16.34 2.62 2.52
N GLN A 108 16.71 3.84 2.13
CA GLN A 108 15.93 4.64 1.17
C GLN A 108 15.72 3.83 -0.12
N LYS A 109 14.51 3.84 -0.67
CA LYS A 109 14.32 3.42 -2.07
C LYS A 109 15.04 4.45 -2.93
N ALA A 110 16.16 4.06 -3.54
CA ALA A 110 16.90 4.89 -4.47
C ALA A 110 15.94 5.34 -5.60
N GLY A 111 15.63 6.63 -5.61
CA GLY A 111 15.04 7.27 -6.78
C GLY A 111 16.06 7.20 -7.92
N ARG A 112 15.59 6.82 -9.10
CA ARG A 112 16.32 6.87 -10.38
C ARG A 112 17.04 8.22 -10.47
N ARG A 113 18.36 8.24 -10.25
CA ARG A 113 19.19 9.43 -10.43
C ARG A 113 19.34 9.65 -11.93
N GLY A 114 18.74 10.72 -12.42
CA GLY A 114 19.20 11.39 -13.63
C GLY A 114 20.42 12.24 -13.26
N ASP A 115 21.43 12.19 -14.13
CA ASP A 115 22.65 12.99 -14.08
C ASP A 115 22.38 14.48 -13.85
N VAL A 116 23.37 15.15 -13.26
CA VAL A 116 24.05 16.35 -13.79
C VAL A 116 24.72 17.16 -12.66
N LEU A 117 26.00 17.50 -12.91
CA LEU A 117 26.91 18.47 -12.27
C LEU A 117 27.80 17.99 -11.11
N ALA A 118 28.96 17.44 -11.50
CA ALA A 118 30.21 17.59 -10.78
C ALA A 118 30.93 18.86 -11.24
N GLY A 119 31.52 19.60 -10.30
CA GLY A 119 32.42 20.72 -10.59
C GLY A 119 33.25 21.10 -9.36
N ALA A 120 34.58 21.12 -9.56
CA ALA A 120 35.65 21.55 -8.63
C ALA A 120 36.12 20.52 -7.58
N GLY A 121 37.08 19.69 -7.98
CA GLY A 121 37.94 18.91 -7.09
C GLY A 121 39.31 18.69 -7.74
N VAL A 122 40.32 19.30 -7.14
CA VAL A 122 41.72 19.42 -7.57
C VAL A 122 42.42 18.06 -7.76
N LYS A 123 43.22 17.95 -8.81
CA LYS A 123 44.07 16.80 -9.17
C LYS A 123 45.21 16.63 -8.17
N ILE A 124 45.38 15.41 -7.64
CA ILE A 124 46.68 14.89 -7.23
C ILE A 124 47.03 13.72 -8.13
N THR A 125 48.24 13.80 -8.66
CA THR A 125 48.89 12.87 -9.56
C THR A 125 49.37 11.63 -8.81
N ASP A 126 49.17 10.46 -9.39
CA ASP A 126 50.26 9.49 -9.48
C ASP A 126 50.00 8.51 -10.62
N GLY A 127 51.04 8.30 -11.43
CA GLY A 127 51.01 7.47 -12.63
C GLY A 127 51.58 6.08 -12.36
N SER A 128 51.05 5.08 -13.07
CA SER A 128 51.87 4.05 -13.69
C SER A 128 51.08 3.26 -14.75
N THR A 129 51.40 3.57 -16.00
CA THR A 129 51.85 2.69 -17.10
C THR A 129 51.10 1.41 -17.52
N ALA A 130 50.91 1.35 -18.86
CA ALA A 130 50.77 0.20 -19.77
C ALA A 130 49.38 -0.50 -19.83
N GLY A 131 48.77 -0.76 -20.99
CA GLY A 131 49.15 -0.57 -22.38
C GLY A 131 48.13 -1.23 -23.33
N LYS A 132 48.16 -0.78 -24.60
CA LYS A 132 47.56 -1.36 -25.82
C LYS A 132 46.04 -1.24 -26.05
N ARG A 133 45.71 -0.24 -26.88
CA ARG A 133 44.54 -0.18 -27.76
C ARG A 133 44.72 -1.12 -28.96
N LYS A 134 43.61 -1.70 -29.45
CA LYS A 134 43.44 -1.99 -30.88
C LYS A 134 42.10 -1.40 -31.34
N LEU A 135 42.17 -0.80 -32.52
CA LEU A 135 41.28 0.13 -33.20
C LEU A 135 40.40 -0.60 -34.23
N GLY A 136 39.22 -0.03 -34.49
CA GLY A 136 38.45 -0.16 -35.73
C GLY A 136 36.95 -0.33 -35.46
N ASP A 137 35.99 0.28 -36.16
CA ASP A 137 35.93 1.28 -37.25
C ASP A 137 34.41 1.53 -37.43
N LEU A 138 33.87 2.72 -37.12
CA LEU A 138 33.24 3.72 -38.00
C LEU A 138 32.36 3.22 -39.18
N GLY A 139 31.25 3.95 -39.38
CA GLY A 139 30.29 3.86 -40.49
C GLY A 139 28.84 4.07 -40.01
N GLU A 140 28.42 5.32 -39.73
CA GLU A 140 27.52 6.15 -40.60
C GLU A 140 26.04 5.75 -40.51
N SER A 141 25.16 6.50 -39.82
CA SER A 141 24.53 7.82 -40.10
C SER A 141 23.43 7.82 -41.16
N MET A 142 22.19 8.17 -40.75
CA MET A 142 21.15 8.96 -41.47
C MET A 142 19.83 8.81 -40.65
N SER A 143 19.35 9.86 -39.95
CA SER A 143 18.37 10.91 -40.39
C SER A 143 17.07 10.32 -40.97
N CYS A 144 15.84 10.78 -40.76
CA CYS A 144 15.17 11.99 -40.24
C CYS A 144 13.66 11.60 -40.11
N SER A 145 12.85 12.14 -39.20
CA SER A 145 11.82 13.20 -39.45
C SER A 145 10.73 12.98 -38.37
N SER A 146 10.39 13.95 -37.51
CA SER A 146 9.54 15.15 -37.69
C SER A 146 8.04 14.88 -37.64
N ASP A 147 7.37 15.68 -36.79
CA ASP A 147 5.93 16.07 -36.77
C ASP A 147 4.91 15.01 -36.26
N ASN A 148 3.85 15.32 -35.51
CA ASN A 148 3.39 16.53 -34.83
C ASN A 148 2.24 16.12 -33.88
N ASP A 149 1.94 17.05 -32.96
CA ASP A 149 0.61 17.43 -32.50
C ASP A 149 -0.14 16.70 -31.37
N ALA A 150 -0.65 17.58 -30.51
CA ALA A 150 -1.50 17.32 -29.37
C ALA A 150 -2.97 17.23 -29.80
N LYS A 151 -3.79 16.43 -29.10
CA LYS A 151 -5.23 16.70 -28.94
C LYS A 151 -5.87 15.96 -27.77
N ARG A 152 -5.94 16.68 -26.65
CA ARG A 152 -7.14 16.93 -25.82
C ARG A 152 -8.38 16.10 -26.23
N ILE A 153 -8.75 15.10 -25.42
CA ILE A 153 -10.07 14.44 -25.48
C ILE A 153 -10.92 14.84 -24.26
N LYS A 154 -12.15 15.17 -24.60
CA LYS A 154 -13.19 15.90 -23.89
C LYS A 154 -13.97 14.96 -22.97
N VAL A 155 -14.21 15.39 -21.73
CA VAL A 155 -15.20 14.78 -20.83
C VAL A 155 -16.60 15.08 -21.37
N LEU A 156 -17.34 14.03 -21.75
CA LEU A 156 -18.78 13.99 -22.01
C LEU A 156 -19.21 12.65 -21.40
N GLY A 157 -20.02 12.62 -20.34
CA GLY A 157 -21.47 12.84 -20.40
C GLY A 157 -22.14 11.48 -20.21
N THR A 158 -22.70 11.26 -19.02
CA THR A 158 -23.43 10.05 -18.60
C THR A 158 -24.59 9.73 -19.53
N ALA A 159 -24.60 8.52 -20.10
CA ALA A 159 -25.76 7.92 -20.74
C ALA A 159 -26.02 6.54 -20.10
N ALA A 160 -27.25 6.36 -19.62
CA ALA A 160 -27.74 5.08 -19.12
C ALA A 160 -27.80 4.07 -20.27
N ARG A 161 -27.14 2.92 -20.11
CA ARG A 161 -27.30 1.78 -21.03
C ARG A 161 -28.66 1.11 -20.81
N SER A 162 -29.28 0.69 -21.89
CA SER A 162 -30.63 0.11 -21.90
C SER A 162 -30.62 -1.36 -21.44
N SER A 163 -31.77 -1.82 -20.96
CA SER A 163 -32.04 -3.19 -20.47
C SER A 163 -31.73 -4.32 -21.47
N ALA A 164 -31.47 -4.02 -22.74
CA ALA A 164 -31.19 -5.02 -23.77
C ALA A 164 -29.70 -5.43 -23.84
N GLU A 165 -28.76 -4.50 -23.57
CA GLU A 165 -27.32 -4.82 -23.52
C GLU A 165 -26.94 -5.68 -22.29
N LEU A 166 -27.81 -5.76 -21.29
CA LEU A 166 -27.64 -6.57 -20.08
C LEU A 166 -27.97 -8.06 -20.28
N LYS A 167 -28.71 -8.41 -21.35
CA LYS A 167 -29.10 -9.81 -21.61
C LYS A 167 -28.03 -10.60 -22.35
N ASP A 168 -27.22 -9.96 -23.19
CA ASP A 168 -26.17 -10.63 -23.97
C ASP A 168 -24.93 -10.96 -23.11
N ALA A 169 -24.65 -10.12 -22.11
CA ALA A 169 -23.63 -10.38 -21.09
C ALA A 169 -24.05 -11.45 -20.06
N HIS A 170 -25.35 -11.71 -19.91
CA HIS A 170 -25.90 -12.71 -18.98
C HIS A 170 -25.65 -14.15 -19.45
N GLU A 171 -25.60 -14.38 -20.76
CA GLU A 171 -25.40 -15.72 -21.33
C GLU A 171 -23.93 -16.12 -21.44
N THR A 172 -23.05 -15.14 -21.67
CA THR A 172 -21.59 -15.36 -21.77
C THR A 172 -20.95 -15.71 -20.42
N VAL A 173 -21.51 -15.24 -19.30
CA VAL A 173 -20.99 -15.53 -17.95
C VAL A 173 -21.42 -16.92 -17.46
N LEU A 174 -22.57 -17.44 -17.93
CA LEU A 174 -23.13 -18.71 -17.45
C LEU A 174 -22.43 -19.95 -18.04
N HIS A 175 -21.75 -19.82 -19.19
CA HIS A 175 -21.24 -20.97 -19.96
C HIS A 175 -19.77 -21.38 -19.70
N THR A 176 -19.06 -20.73 -18.76
CA THR A 176 -17.65 -21.06 -18.44
C THR A 176 -17.48 -21.89 -17.16
N ALA A 177 -18.55 -22.54 -16.71
CA ALA A 177 -18.57 -23.39 -15.52
C ALA A 177 -18.86 -24.86 -15.85
N THR A 178 -18.11 -25.46 -16.77
CA THR A 178 -18.04 -26.92 -16.92
C THR A 178 -16.66 -27.40 -16.50
N LEU A 179 -16.53 -27.68 -15.20
CA LEU A 179 -15.46 -28.48 -14.64
C LEU A 179 -16.07 -29.79 -14.12
N THR A 180 -15.54 -30.87 -14.69
CA THR A 180 -15.57 -32.28 -14.32
C THR A 180 -16.13 -32.63 -12.94
N ASP A 181 -17.05 -33.60 -12.97
CA ASP A 181 -17.63 -34.34 -11.86
C ASP A 181 -16.61 -34.72 -10.79
N MET A 182 -16.96 -34.54 -9.49
CA MET A 182 -16.71 -35.49 -8.38
C MET A 182 -16.86 -34.91 -6.95
N ASP A 183 -17.32 -33.67 -6.68
CA ASP A 183 -17.53 -33.20 -5.28
C ASP A 183 -18.68 -32.16 -5.11
N THR A 184 -19.90 -32.51 -5.54
CA THR A 184 -21.05 -31.58 -5.64
C THR A 184 -21.79 -31.30 -4.31
N GLU A 185 -21.51 -32.01 -3.22
CA GLU A 185 -22.45 -32.06 -2.09
C GLU A 185 -22.33 -30.96 -1.01
N LYS A 186 -21.38 -30.00 -1.10
CA LYS A 186 -21.30 -28.87 -0.13
C LYS A 186 -20.80 -27.55 -0.72
N ARG A 187 -21.22 -27.20 -1.94
CA ARG A 187 -20.91 -25.86 -2.49
C ARG A 187 -21.85 -24.84 -1.85
N GLU A 188 -21.32 -23.96 -0.99
CA GLU A 188 -22.08 -22.79 -0.52
C GLU A 188 -22.58 -22.01 -1.74
N ASP A 189 -23.88 -21.70 -1.78
CA ASP A 189 -24.44 -20.91 -2.87
C ASP A 189 -23.98 -19.45 -2.72
N LEU A 190 -22.87 -19.14 -3.37
CA LEU A 190 -22.27 -17.80 -3.42
C LEU A 190 -22.84 -16.96 -4.58
N VAL A 191 -23.72 -17.52 -5.42
CA VAL A 191 -24.28 -16.84 -6.61
C VAL A 191 -24.97 -15.52 -6.24
N PRO A 192 -25.83 -15.44 -5.20
CA PRO A 192 -26.46 -14.18 -4.81
C PRO A 192 -25.48 -13.11 -4.33
N TYR A 193 -24.29 -13.50 -3.87
CA TYR A 193 -23.26 -12.57 -3.41
C TYR A 193 -22.40 -12.04 -4.56
N LEU A 194 -22.17 -12.85 -5.61
CA LEU A 194 -21.51 -12.40 -6.83
C LEU A 194 -22.30 -11.28 -7.50
N GLU A 195 -23.63 -11.42 -7.57
CA GLU A 195 -24.53 -10.37 -8.07
C GLU A 195 -24.47 -9.09 -7.20
N LYS A 196 -24.55 -9.25 -5.88
CA LYS A 196 -24.42 -8.12 -4.93
C LYS A 196 -23.07 -7.41 -5.06
N ILE A 197 -21.98 -8.13 -5.29
CA ILE A 197 -20.65 -7.55 -5.52
C ILE A 197 -20.67 -6.72 -6.82
N ALA A 198 -21.22 -7.27 -7.90
CA ALA A 198 -21.28 -6.60 -9.20
C ALA A 198 -22.07 -5.28 -9.13
N LEU A 199 -23.20 -5.28 -8.42
CA LEU A 199 -24.08 -4.12 -8.23
C LEU A 199 -23.58 -3.11 -7.18
N SER A 200 -22.52 -3.42 -6.42
CA SER A 200 -22.03 -2.56 -5.35
C SER A 200 -21.28 -1.32 -5.86
N GLN A 201 -21.27 -0.26 -5.05
CA GLN A 201 -20.50 0.98 -5.28
C GLN A 201 -18.99 0.82 -5.02
N LYS A 202 -18.46 -0.42 -5.06
CA LYS A 202 -17.03 -0.69 -4.88
C LYS A 202 -16.27 -0.41 -6.17
N THR A 203 -14.97 -0.12 -6.03
CA THR A 203 -14.10 0.03 -7.20
C THR A 203 -13.99 -1.28 -7.99
N GLU A 204 -13.72 -1.19 -9.29
CA GLU A 204 -13.54 -2.39 -10.13
C GLU A 204 -12.47 -3.34 -9.59
N PHE A 205 -11.38 -2.80 -9.02
CA PHE A 205 -10.37 -3.62 -8.36
C PHE A 205 -10.92 -4.37 -7.14
N GLN A 206 -11.70 -3.71 -6.29
CA GLN A 206 -12.32 -4.35 -5.13
C GLN A 206 -13.33 -5.42 -5.53
N LYS A 207 -14.14 -5.18 -6.57
CA LYS A 207 -15.07 -6.18 -7.11
C LYS A 207 -14.32 -7.42 -7.59
N ARG A 208 -13.26 -7.25 -8.40
CA ARG A 208 -12.41 -8.38 -8.83
C ARG A 208 -11.83 -9.15 -7.66
N VAL A 209 -11.29 -8.48 -6.65
CA VAL A 209 -10.75 -9.14 -5.44
C VAL A 209 -11.82 -9.97 -4.73
N LEU A 210 -13.03 -9.43 -4.56
CA LEU A 210 -14.15 -10.12 -3.89
C LEU A 210 -14.66 -11.31 -4.73
N THR A 211 -14.77 -11.16 -6.05
CA THR A 211 -15.15 -12.24 -6.96
C THR A 211 -14.12 -13.37 -6.96
N THR A 212 -12.82 -13.05 -7.03
CA THR A 212 -11.74 -14.04 -6.92
C THR A 212 -11.76 -14.77 -5.58
N LEU A 213 -12.10 -14.07 -4.50
CA LEU A 213 -12.21 -14.68 -3.17
C LEU A 213 -13.32 -15.73 -3.09
N CYS A 214 -14.45 -15.52 -3.78
CA CYS A 214 -15.55 -16.50 -3.82
C CYS A 214 -15.17 -17.82 -4.51
N GLN A 215 -14.05 -17.87 -5.25
CA GLN A 215 -13.57 -19.11 -5.88
C GLN A 215 -12.89 -20.06 -4.89
N VAL A 216 -12.45 -19.55 -3.71
CA VAL A 216 -11.72 -20.36 -2.73
C VAL A 216 -12.71 -21.32 -2.05
N PRO A 217 -12.55 -22.65 -2.22
CA PRO A 217 -13.50 -23.61 -1.68
C PRO A 217 -13.44 -23.67 -0.16
N ARG A 218 -14.57 -24.07 0.44
CA ARG A 218 -14.67 -24.30 1.88
C ARG A 218 -13.65 -25.35 2.33
N GLY A 219 -13.01 -25.12 3.47
CA GLY A 219 -11.97 -26.03 4.02
C GLY A 219 -10.60 -25.86 3.36
N SER A 220 -10.49 -25.00 2.35
CA SER A 220 -9.22 -24.53 1.80
C SER A 220 -8.94 -23.09 2.22
N TYR A 221 -7.66 -22.72 2.16
CA TYR A 221 -7.23 -21.34 2.37
C TYR A 221 -6.33 -20.89 1.22
N THR A 222 -6.30 -19.61 0.95
CA THR A 222 -5.33 -18.98 0.04
C THR A 222 -4.52 -17.94 0.79
N THR A 223 -3.56 -17.29 0.12
CA THR A 223 -2.76 -16.21 0.72
C THR A 223 -2.93 -14.91 -0.03
N TYR A 224 -2.67 -13.78 0.65
CA TYR A 224 -2.62 -12.48 -0.01
C TYR A 224 -1.62 -12.44 -1.18
N GLY A 225 -0.53 -13.20 -1.08
CA GLY A 225 0.46 -13.32 -2.16
C GLY A 225 -0.08 -14.08 -3.37
N ALA A 226 -0.78 -15.20 -3.15
CA ALA A 226 -1.39 -15.99 -4.21
C ALA A 226 -2.46 -15.19 -4.97
N MET A 227 -3.36 -14.52 -4.25
CA MET A 227 -4.36 -13.63 -4.87
C MET A 227 -3.72 -12.46 -5.62
N ALA A 228 -2.68 -11.85 -5.04
CA ALA A 228 -1.99 -10.73 -5.67
C ALA A 228 -1.31 -11.15 -6.98
N LYS A 229 -0.73 -12.36 -7.04
CA LYS A 229 -0.15 -12.93 -8.25
C LYS A 229 -1.21 -13.14 -9.33
N HIS A 230 -2.37 -13.69 -8.97
CA HIS A 230 -3.47 -13.90 -9.91
C HIS A 230 -4.07 -12.59 -10.43
N LEU A 231 -4.21 -11.58 -9.58
CA LEU A 231 -4.82 -10.28 -9.91
C LEU A 231 -3.83 -9.26 -10.48
N SER A 232 -2.58 -9.65 -10.78
CA SER A 232 -1.50 -8.76 -11.20
C SER A 232 -1.39 -7.51 -10.31
N SER A 233 -1.42 -7.71 -9.00
CA SER A 233 -1.46 -6.65 -7.97
C SER A 233 -0.47 -6.92 -6.83
N SER A 234 -0.58 -6.17 -5.74
CA SER A 234 0.23 -6.38 -4.53
C SER A 234 -0.58 -6.96 -3.38
N ALA A 235 0.06 -7.80 -2.54
CA ALA A 235 -0.58 -8.37 -1.35
C ALA A 235 -1.18 -7.29 -0.42
N ARG A 236 -0.57 -6.10 -0.38
CA ARG A 236 -1.09 -4.95 0.37
C ARG A 236 -2.36 -4.38 -0.24
N ALA A 237 -2.43 -4.27 -1.57
CA ALA A 237 -3.63 -3.80 -2.25
C ALA A 237 -4.80 -4.78 -2.04
N VAL A 238 -4.55 -6.09 -2.13
CA VAL A 238 -5.54 -7.13 -1.82
C VAL A 238 -5.99 -7.03 -0.36
N GLY A 239 -5.05 -6.92 0.59
CA GLY A 239 -5.37 -6.74 2.00
C GLY A 239 -6.22 -5.50 2.29
N ASN A 240 -5.92 -4.37 1.63
CA ASN A 240 -6.71 -3.14 1.73
C ASN A 240 -8.13 -3.31 1.16
N ALA A 241 -8.28 -4.03 0.04
CA ALA A 241 -9.59 -4.32 -0.54
C ALA A 241 -10.46 -5.19 0.37
N LEU A 242 -9.85 -6.16 1.06
CA LEU A 242 -10.54 -7.09 1.97
C LEU A 242 -10.74 -6.54 3.39
N ARG A 243 -10.07 -5.45 3.77
CA ARG A 243 -10.05 -4.92 5.14
C ARG A 243 -11.45 -4.66 5.71
N ASN A 244 -12.32 -4.08 4.87
CA ASN A 244 -13.71 -3.76 5.19
C ASN A 244 -14.63 -4.42 4.16
N ASN A 245 -14.65 -5.76 4.15
CA ASN A 245 -15.58 -6.53 3.34
C ASN A 245 -17.02 -6.36 3.87
N PRO A 246 -17.92 -5.65 3.15
CA PRO A 246 -19.30 -5.43 3.62
C PRO A 246 -20.17 -6.69 3.52
N PHE A 247 -19.69 -7.72 2.81
CA PHE A 247 -20.41 -8.96 2.59
C PHE A 247 -19.92 -10.09 3.50
N ALA A 248 -19.13 -9.77 4.54
CA ALA A 248 -18.76 -10.75 5.56
C ALA A 248 -19.98 -11.14 6.41
N PRO A 249 -20.11 -12.41 6.87
CA PRO A 249 -19.20 -13.55 6.67
C PRO A 249 -19.41 -14.34 5.37
N ALA A 250 -20.46 -14.04 4.59
CA ALA A 250 -20.83 -14.82 3.41
C ALA A 250 -19.77 -14.81 2.31
N VAL A 251 -19.11 -13.66 2.07
CA VAL A 251 -17.90 -13.60 1.24
C VAL A 251 -16.69 -13.93 2.14
N PRO A 252 -15.99 -15.06 1.92
CA PRO A 252 -15.19 -15.75 2.93
C PRO A 252 -13.80 -15.13 3.11
N CYS A 253 -13.72 -13.88 3.57
CA CYS A 253 -12.44 -13.17 3.74
C CYS A 253 -11.54 -13.80 4.81
N HIS A 254 -12.07 -14.66 5.68
CA HIS A 254 -11.29 -15.47 6.62
C HIS A 254 -10.42 -16.53 5.94
N ARG A 255 -10.75 -16.96 4.71
CA ARG A 255 -9.95 -17.94 3.93
C ARG A 255 -8.64 -17.36 3.37
N VAL A 256 -8.37 -16.06 3.52
CA VAL A 256 -7.13 -15.42 3.03
C VAL A 256 -6.15 -15.19 4.17
N LEU A 257 -4.98 -15.80 4.09
CA LEU A 257 -3.95 -15.82 5.14
C LEU A 257 -2.67 -15.05 4.74
N ALA A 258 -1.83 -14.79 5.74
CA ALA A 258 -0.48 -14.27 5.51
C ALA A 258 0.43 -15.36 4.89
N SER A 259 1.54 -14.94 4.29
CA SER A 259 2.57 -15.86 3.80
C SER A 259 3.13 -16.72 4.95
N GLY A 260 3.44 -17.98 4.67
CA GLY A 260 4.01 -18.90 5.66
C GLY A 260 3.02 -19.44 6.69
N GLY A 261 1.72 -19.46 6.36
CA GLY A 261 0.67 -20.08 7.18
C GLY A 261 0.19 -19.25 8.37
N GLY A 262 0.67 -18.01 8.53
CA GLY A 262 0.21 -17.10 9.57
C GLY A 262 -1.21 -16.60 9.29
N LEU A 263 -2.00 -16.35 10.35
CA LEU A 263 -3.42 -15.98 10.21
C LEU A 263 -3.61 -14.68 9.41
N GLY A 264 -2.72 -13.70 9.58
CA GLY A 264 -2.86 -12.37 8.98
C GLY A 264 -4.00 -11.56 9.60
N GLY A 265 -4.31 -10.40 9.01
CA GLY A 265 -5.36 -9.51 9.55
C GLY A 265 -6.79 -10.02 9.31
N PHE A 266 -7.72 -9.59 10.17
CA PHE A 266 -9.15 -9.87 10.04
C PHE A 266 -10.00 -8.70 10.54
N HIS A 267 -11.08 -8.36 9.82
CA HIS A 267 -12.02 -7.28 10.17
C HIS A 267 -11.32 -5.97 10.55
N GLY A 268 -10.30 -5.57 9.77
CA GLY A 268 -9.55 -4.33 10.02
C GLY A 268 -8.59 -4.35 11.22
N SER A 269 -8.55 -5.45 11.98
CA SER A 269 -7.58 -5.69 13.05
C SER A 269 -6.40 -6.50 12.54
N TRP A 270 -5.20 -6.07 12.89
CA TRP A 270 -3.96 -6.80 12.66
C TRP A 270 -3.01 -6.49 13.81
N GLY A 271 -2.51 -7.51 14.50
CA GLY A 271 -1.52 -7.31 15.55
C GLY A 271 -0.20 -6.80 14.95
N ARG A 272 0.44 -5.85 15.63
CA ARG A 272 1.79 -5.40 15.25
C ARG A 272 2.82 -6.41 15.73
N GLN A 273 3.91 -6.57 14.98
CA GLN A 273 5.09 -7.36 15.39
C GLN A 273 4.79 -8.85 15.66
N GLY A 274 3.92 -9.47 14.87
CA GLY A 274 3.63 -10.91 15.00
C GLY A 274 2.69 -11.28 16.15
N ALA A 275 2.19 -10.29 16.90
CA ALA A 275 1.09 -10.51 17.83
C ALA A 275 -0.21 -10.79 17.07
N GLU A 276 -1.12 -11.53 17.70
CA GLU A 276 -2.46 -11.78 17.17
C GLU A 276 -3.30 -10.49 17.25
N GLY A 277 -4.12 -10.24 16.22
CA GLY A 277 -5.12 -9.20 16.21
C GLY A 277 -6.36 -9.56 17.03
N LEU A 278 -7.13 -8.53 17.42
CA LEU A 278 -8.38 -8.65 18.21
C LEU A 278 -9.42 -9.63 17.64
N HIS A 279 -9.36 -9.95 16.34
CA HIS A 279 -10.34 -10.82 15.67
C HIS A 279 -9.74 -12.13 15.17
N ASP A 280 -8.51 -12.45 15.60
CA ASP A 280 -7.78 -13.62 15.14
C ASP A 280 -8.44 -14.91 15.66
N ASP A 281 -8.94 -14.92 16.89
CA ASP A 281 -9.71 -16.05 17.44
C ASP A 281 -10.96 -16.37 16.61
N LYS A 282 -11.68 -15.33 16.18
CA LYS A 282 -12.87 -15.49 15.33
C LYS A 282 -12.51 -16.07 13.97
N LYS A 283 -11.44 -15.58 13.35
CA LYS A 283 -10.93 -16.09 12.07
C LYS A 283 -10.46 -17.54 12.18
N ARG A 284 -9.72 -17.86 13.25
CA ARG A 284 -9.23 -19.22 13.54
C ARG A 284 -10.39 -20.18 13.76
N LYS A 285 -11.42 -19.77 14.50
CA LYS A 285 -12.64 -20.58 14.70
C LYS A 285 -13.33 -20.87 13.37
N LEU A 286 -13.58 -19.87 12.53
CA LEU A 286 -14.20 -20.06 11.21
C LEU A 286 -13.40 -21.05 10.34
N LEU A 287 -12.08 -20.93 10.32
CA LEU A 287 -11.21 -21.85 9.57
C LEU A 287 -11.26 -23.28 10.11
N ARG A 288 -11.26 -23.46 11.44
CA ARG A 288 -11.40 -24.78 12.07
C ARG A 288 -12.77 -25.41 11.80
N ASP A 289 -13.85 -24.62 11.87
CA ASP A 289 -15.22 -25.06 11.57
C ASP A 289 -15.38 -25.47 10.09
N GLU A 290 -14.49 -24.99 9.22
CA GLU A 290 -14.40 -25.41 7.82
C GLU A 290 -13.47 -26.62 7.58
N GLY A 291 -12.72 -27.08 8.60
CA GLY A 291 -11.80 -28.22 8.51
C GLY A 291 -10.33 -27.85 8.27
N VAL A 292 -9.96 -26.57 8.33
CA VAL A 292 -8.56 -26.13 8.20
C VAL A 292 -7.77 -26.46 9.47
N ARG A 293 -6.65 -27.17 9.31
CA ARG A 293 -5.79 -27.63 10.41
C ARG A 293 -4.71 -26.60 10.75
N PHE A 294 -4.35 -26.54 12.02
CA PHE A 294 -3.27 -25.69 12.53
C PHE A 294 -2.20 -26.53 13.23
N ASP A 295 -0.94 -26.11 13.13
CA ASP A 295 0.19 -26.71 13.84
C ASP A 295 0.27 -26.24 15.30
N GLY A 296 1.20 -26.82 16.07
CA GLY A 296 1.46 -26.44 17.46
C GLY A 296 1.99 -25.02 17.65
N THR A 297 2.35 -24.32 16.57
CA THR A 297 2.76 -22.90 16.56
C THR A 297 1.63 -21.95 16.18
N GLY A 298 0.43 -22.47 15.91
CA GLY A 298 -0.75 -21.70 15.53
C GLY A 298 -0.79 -21.30 14.05
N LYS A 299 0.05 -21.89 13.20
CA LYS A 299 0.04 -21.68 11.73
C LYS A 299 -0.79 -22.74 11.04
N VAL A 300 -1.38 -22.40 9.89
CA VAL A 300 -2.14 -23.36 9.08
C VAL A 300 -1.21 -24.37 8.42
N VAL A 301 -1.62 -25.64 8.46
CA VAL A 301 -0.93 -26.76 7.82
C VAL A 301 -1.53 -27.02 6.44
N GLY A 302 -0.68 -27.09 5.42
CA GLY A 302 -1.07 -27.37 4.04
C GLY A 302 -0.42 -26.42 3.04
N ALA A 303 -0.76 -26.59 1.76
CA ALA A 303 -0.41 -25.66 0.71
C ALA A 303 -1.59 -24.69 0.47
N PRO A 304 -1.33 -23.41 0.16
CA PRO A 304 -2.39 -22.49 -0.19
C PRO A 304 -3.02 -22.87 -1.52
N TRP A 305 -4.35 -22.82 -1.57
CA TRP A 305 -5.14 -23.01 -2.76
C TRP A 305 -4.86 -21.90 -3.79
N GLN A 306 -4.62 -22.31 -5.02
CA GLN A 306 -4.19 -21.46 -6.15
C GLN A 306 -4.97 -21.73 -7.44
N GLY A 307 -6.03 -22.54 -7.40
CA GLY A 307 -6.86 -22.91 -8.55
C GLY A 307 -7.80 -21.80 -9.04
N PHE A 308 -7.32 -20.55 -9.05
CA PHE A 308 -8.11 -19.42 -9.52
C PHE A 308 -8.32 -19.52 -11.04
N ASN A 309 -9.57 -19.41 -11.47
CA ASN A 309 -9.90 -19.32 -12.90
C ASN A 309 -9.48 -17.94 -13.41
N SER A 310 -8.71 -17.90 -14.49
CA SER A 310 -8.46 -16.66 -15.22
C SER A 310 -9.80 -16.12 -15.73
N ALA A 311 -10.23 -14.99 -15.20
CA ALA A 311 -11.33 -14.24 -15.80
C ALA A 311 -10.90 -13.87 -17.22
N SER A 312 -11.56 -14.45 -18.23
CA SER A 312 -11.39 -14.08 -19.63
C SER A 312 -11.51 -12.56 -19.76
N SER A 313 -10.55 -11.97 -20.48
CA SER A 313 -10.37 -10.53 -20.65
C SER A 313 -11.53 -9.86 -21.37
#